data_AF-B1YC81-F1
#
_entry.id   AF-B1YC81-F1
#
_cell.length_a   1.000
_cell.length_b   1.000
_cell.length_c   1.000
_cell.angle_alpha   90.00
_cell.angle_beta   90.00
_cell.angle_gamma   90.00
#
_symmetry.space_group_name_H-M   'P 1'
#
loop_
_entity.id
_entity.type
_entity.pdbx_description
1 polymer ?
#
loop_
_entity_poly.entity_id
_entity_poly.type
_entity_poly.pdbx_seq_one_letter_code
_entity_poly.pdbx_strand_id
1 'polypeptide(L)'
;MSEVDLVLLAVLLFAGWYLGASLAARWINRRAVSRCGCEAARWLGGASSLYVDLRCGGRRVEVFINRLPWDNPLNLAASLVARRRGYTAVRLKADADLGVFDASRVGSGRRIGAFYVVNTSGPRWAVEAAAKAGEEAGAWRVTASGGVLQLLFPHTDCGRAVQSALTFLEKLPRGPPAGG
;
A
#
# COMPACT_ATOMS: atom_id res chain seq x y z
N MET A 1 -6.73 -36.59 30.54
CA MET A 1 -6.69 -36.19 29.12
C MET A 1 -5.38 -36.73 28.57
N SER A 2 -5.44 -37.57 27.55
CA SER A 2 -4.23 -38.17 26.95
C SER A 2 -3.48 -37.16 26.10
N GLU A 3 -2.20 -37.42 25.81
CA GLU A 3 -1.41 -36.61 24.88
C GLU A 3 -2.07 -36.55 23.49
N VAL A 4 -2.70 -37.66 23.07
CA VAL A 4 -3.45 -37.74 21.81
C VAL A 4 -4.67 -36.80 21.82
N ASP A 5 -5.42 -36.75 22.92
CA ASP A 5 -6.56 -35.84 23.06
C ASP A 5 -6.12 -34.37 22.97
N LEU A 6 -4.98 -34.04 23.57
CA LEU A 6 -4.42 -32.68 23.54
C LEU A 6 -3.97 -32.28 22.12
N VAL A 7 -3.30 -33.19 21.40
CA VAL A 7 -2.93 -32.97 19.99
C VAL A 7 -4.18 -32.80 19.13
N LEU A 8 -5.19 -33.64 19.31
CA LEU A 8 -6.41 -33.61 18.52
C LEU A 8 -7.20 -32.32 18.75
N LEU A 9 -7.32 -31.86 20.00
CA LEU A 9 -7.90 -30.56 20.34
C LEU A 9 -7.14 -29.41 19.69
N ALA A 10 -5.81 -29.43 19.73
CA ALA A 10 -4.99 -28.40 19.09
C ALA A 10 -5.23 -28.35 17.57
N VAL A 11 -5.24 -29.51 16.90
CA VAL A 11 -5.50 -29.60 15.46
C VAL A 11 -6.88 -29.06 15.10
N LEU A 12 -7.93 -29.44 15.86
CA LEU A 12 -9.29 -28.94 15.63
C LEU A 12 -9.38 -27.43 15.83
N LEU A 13 -8.71 -26.89 16.86
CA LEU A 13 -8.68 -25.46 17.12
C LEU A 13 -8.00 -24.68 16.00
N PHE A 14 -6.86 -25.16 15.50
CA PHE A 14 -6.19 -24.54 14.35
C PHE A 14 -7.03 -24.64 13.08
N ALA A 15 -7.63 -25.81 12.80
CA ALA A 15 -8.50 -25.99 11.63
C ALA A 15 -9.71 -25.04 11.68
N GLY A 16 -10.36 -24.93 12.85
CA GLY A 16 -11.45 -23.99 13.08
C GLY A 16 -11.02 -22.54 12.88
N TRP A 17 -9.83 -22.15 13.35
CA TRP A 17 -9.26 -20.83 13.13
C TRP A 17 -9.07 -20.53 11.63
N TYR A 18 -8.42 -21.41 10.88
CA TYR A 18 -8.18 -21.20 9.45
C TYR A 18 -9.49 -21.07 8.65
N LEU A 19 -10.47 -21.90 8.97
CA LEU A 19 -11.79 -21.86 8.32
C LEU A 19 -12.51 -20.55 8.64
N GLY A 20 -12.58 -20.18 9.93
CA GLY A 20 -13.20 -18.95 10.39
C GLY A 20 -12.53 -17.71 9.79
N ALA A 21 -11.20 -17.70 9.73
CA ALA A 21 -10.43 -16.62 9.14
C ALA A 21 -10.68 -16.48 7.64
N SER A 22 -10.75 -17.59 6.91
CA SER A 22 -11.05 -17.58 5.48
C SER A 22 -12.43 -16.98 5.18
N LEU A 23 -13.43 -17.30 6.00
CA LEU A 23 -14.79 -16.75 5.88
C LEU A 23 -14.82 -15.27 6.24
N ALA A 24 -14.23 -14.89 7.37
CA ALA A 24 -14.14 -13.50 7.80
C ALA A 24 -13.37 -12.62 6.79
N ALA A 25 -12.31 -13.15 6.17
CA ALA A 25 -11.53 -12.44 5.16
C ALA A 25 -12.38 -12.03 3.95
N ARG A 26 -13.30 -12.88 3.49
CA ARG A 26 -14.22 -12.54 2.38
C ARG A 26 -15.08 -11.33 2.73
N TRP A 27 -15.62 -11.28 3.94
CA TRP A 27 -16.45 -10.17 4.39
C TRP A 27 -15.64 -8.88 4.58
N ILE A 28 -14.48 -8.98 5.26
CA ILE A 28 -13.55 -7.86 5.48
C ILE A 28 -13.09 -7.27 4.14
N ASN A 29 -12.72 -8.12 3.18
CA ASN A 29 -12.25 -7.67 1.87
C ASN A 29 -13.36 -6.97 1.09
N ARG A 30 -14.58 -7.51 1.05
CA ARG A 30 -15.73 -6.84 0.41
C ARG A 30 -15.99 -5.46 1.00
N ARG A 31 -15.96 -5.34 2.34
CA ARG A 31 -16.13 -4.07 3.05
C ARG A 31 -14.99 -3.09 2.79
N ALA A 32 -13.75 -3.58 2.67
CA ALA A 32 -12.61 -2.75 2.33
C ALA A 32 -12.73 -2.19 0.90
N VAL A 33 -13.11 -3.04 -0.06
CA VAL A 33 -13.33 -2.64 -1.47
C VAL A 33 -14.43 -1.59 -1.56
N SER A 34 -15.57 -1.78 -0.88
CA SER A 34 -16.68 -0.81 -0.93
C SER A 34 -16.32 0.55 -0.32
N ARG A 35 -15.24 0.64 0.46
CA ARG A 35 -14.76 1.88 1.09
C ARG A 35 -13.65 2.57 0.29
N CYS A 36 -13.22 2.02 -0.84
CA CYS A 36 -12.15 2.61 -1.66
C CYS A 36 -12.58 3.91 -2.36
N GLY A 37 -13.87 4.24 -2.41
CA GLY A 37 -14.38 5.51 -2.95
C GLY A 37 -14.41 5.62 -4.48
N CYS A 38 -14.06 4.55 -5.18
CA CYS A 38 -14.09 4.46 -6.65
C CYS A 38 -14.77 3.16 -7.10
N GLU A 39 -15.12 3.07 -8.39
CA GLU A 39 -15.66 1.85 -8.97
C GLU A 39 -14.58 0.75 -8.98
N ALA A 40 -14.87 -0.41 -8.40
CA ALA A 40 -13.95 -1.54 -8.39
C ALA A 40 -14.15 -2.42 -9.63
N ALA A 41 -13.15 -2.46 -10.52
CA ALA A 41 -13.18 -3.28 -11.72
C ALA A 41 -12.89 -4.76 -11.41
N ARG A 42 -11.93 -5.03 -10.52
CA ARG A 42 -11.59 -6.37 -10.03
C ARG A 42 -10.92 -6.29 -8.67
N TRP A 43 -11.03 -7.35 -7.88
CA TRP A 43 -10.26 -7.49 -6.65
C TRP A 43 -9.96 -8.96 -6.36
N LEU A 44 -8.83 -9.20 -5.71
CA LEU A 44 -8.37 -10.53 -5.30
C LEU A 44 -7.68 -10.39 -3.95
N GLY A 45 -8.02 -11.23 -2.98
CA GLY A 45 -7.39 -11.13 -1.67
C GLY A 45 -7.71 -12.31 -0.74
N GLY A 46 -6.80 -12.53 0.19
CA GLY A 46 -6.96 -13.44 1.32
C GLY A 46 -7.12 -12.65 2.62
N ALA A 47 -6.82 -13.32 3.75
CA ALA A 47 -6.84 -12.68 5.05
C ALA A 47 -5.74 -11.62 5.21
N SER A 48 -4.53 -11.96 4.76
CA SER A 48 -3.32 -11.15 4.94
C SER A 48 -3.09 -10.12 3.84
N SER A 49 -3.78 -10.20 2.70
CA SER A 49 -3.57 -9.27 1.59
C SER A 49 -4.83 -9.07 0.74
N LEU A 50 -4.91 -7.91 0.09
CA LEU A 50 -5.98 -7.56 -0.84
C LEU A 50 -5.44 -6.66 -1.95
N TYR A 51 -5.58 -7.12 -3.19
CA TYR A 51 -5.40 -6.31 -4.39
C TYR A 51 -6.76 -5.83 -4.91
N VAL A 52 -6.84 -4.56 -5.30
CA VAL A 52 -8.04 -3.93 -5.85
C VAL A 52 -7.62 -3.09 -7.06
N ASP A 53 -8.29 -3.27 -8.19
CA ASP A 53 -8.16 -2.47 -9.39
C ASP A 53 -9.38 -1.56 -9.50
N LEU A 54 -9.15 -0.25 -9.46
CA LEU A 54 -10.18 0.77 -9.36
C LEU A 54 -10.21 1.65 -10.62
N ARG A 55 -11.41 2.14 -10.95
CA ARG A 55 -11.65 3.22 -11.91
C ARG A 55 -12.12 4.46 -11.15
N CYS A 56 -11.23 5.44 -11.02
CA CYS A 56 -11.49 6.71 -10.36
C CYS A 56 -11.56 7.83 -11.41
N GLY A 57 -12.76 8.27 -11.78
CA GLY A 57 -12.93 9.38 -12.74
C GLY A 57 -12.23 9.15 -14.09
N GLY A 58 -12.30 7.93 -14.63
CA GLY A 58 -11.62 7.54 -15.87
C GLY A 58 -10.15 7.13 -15.71
N ARG A 59 -9.55 7.30 -14.53
CA ARG A 59 -8.18 6.85 -14.24
C ARG A 59 -8.17 5.48 -13.59
N ARG A 60 -7.23 4.63 -14.01
CA ARG A 60 -6.96 3.35 -13.38
C ARG A 60 -6.07 3.53 -12.15
N VAL A 61 -6.50 3.00 -11.01
CA VAL A 61 -5.76 3.03 -9.74
C VAL A 61 -5.68 1.62 -9.18
N GLU A 62 -4.47 1.10 -9.02
CA GLU A 62 -4.23 -0.21 -8.42
C GLU A 62 -3.86 -0.05 -6.96
N VAL A 63 -4.51 -0.81 -6.08
CA VAL A 63 -4.30 -0.75 -4.64
C VAL A 63 -3.92 -2.14 -4.13
N PHE A 64 -2.82 -2.23 -3.41
CA PHE A 64 -2.42 -3.44 -2.71
C PHE A 64 -2.35 -3.16 -1.21
N ILE A 65 -3.20 -3.83 -0.45
CA ILE A 65 -3.28 -3.73 1.01
C ILE A 65 -2.62 -4.96 1.60
N ASN A 66 -1.55 -4.78 2.34
CA ASN A 66 -0.90 -5.82 3.11
C ASN A 66 -1.29 -5.68 4.59
N ARG A 67 -1.80 -6.75 5.18
CA ARG A 67 -2.24 -6.85 6.57
C ARG A 67 -1.33 -7.81 7.33
N LEU A 68 -1.46 -7.82 8.65
CA LEU A 68 -0.86 -8.89 9.44
C LEU A 68 -1.51 -10.23 9.06
N PRO A 69 -0.76 -11.35 9.10
CA PRO A 69 -1.27 -12.67 8.75
C PRO A 69 -2.11 -13.26 9.88
N TRP A 70 -3.27 -12.65 10.14
CA TRP A 70 -4.15 -13.01 11.24
C TRP A 70 -4.87 -14.34 11.04
N ASP A 71 -4.83 -14.91 9.84
CA ASP A 71 -5.28 -16.27 9.52
C ASP A 71 -4.36 -17.35 10.05
N ASN A 72 -3.10 -17.04 10.34
CA ASN A 72 -2.15 -17.98 10.93
C ASN A 72 -1.63 -17.41 12.27
N PRO A 73 -2.03 -17.98 13.41
CA PRO A 73 -1.68 -17.43 14.72
C PRO A 73 -0.17 -17.43 14.99
N LEU A 74 0.60 -18.38 14.46
CA LEU A 74 2.06 -18.42 14.60
C LEU A 74 2.73 -17.30 13.78
N ASN A 75 2.28 -17.11 12.53
CA ASN A 75 2.79 -16.03 11.68
C ASN A 75 2.39 -14.65 12.22
N LEU A 76 1.20 -14.54 12.82
CA LEU A 76 0.76 -13.33 13.51
C LEU A 76 1.70 -13.03 14.68
N ALA A 77 1.95 -14.00 15.55
CA ALA A 77 2.88 -13.85 16.68
C ALA A 77 4.29 -13.43 16.20
N ALA A 78 4.85 -14.11 15.20
CA ALA A 78 6.14 -13.76 14.63
C ALA A 78 6.15 -12.34 14.04
N SER A 79 5.07 -11.92 13.38
CA SER A 79 4.95 -10.57 12.83
C SER A 79 4.86 -9.50 13.91
N LEU A 80 4.18 -9.78 15.02
CA LEU A 80 4.09 -8.89 16.19
C LEU A 80 5.45 -8.74 16.89
N VAL A 81 6.18 -9.84 17.09
CA VAL A 81 7.55 -9.84 17.63
C VAL A 81 8.49 -9.01 16.74
N ALA A 82 8.39 -9.20 15.42
CA ALA A 82 9.13 -8.43 14.43
C ALA A 82 8.61 -6.98 14.25
N ARG A 83 7.60 -6.55 15.02
CA ARG A 83 6.94 -5.23 14.94
C ARG A 83 6.50 -4.83 13.54
N ARG A 84 6.14 -5.82 12.71
CA ARG A 84 5.61 -5.59 11.36
C ARG A 84 4.28 -4.85 11.47
N ARG A 85 4.00 -4.00 10.48
CA ARG A 85 2.75 -3.26 10.37
C ARG A 85 2.16 -3.49 8.98
N GLY A 86 0.84 -3.45 8.91
CA GLY A 86 0.14 -3.41 7.64
C GLY A 86 0.46 -2.11 6.89
N TYR A 87 0.34 -2.16 5.57
CA TYR A 87 0.58 -1.02 4.70
C TYR A 87 -0.33 -1.10 3.47
N THR A 88 -0.46 0.01 2.76
CA THR A 88 -1.14 0.07 1.48
C THR A 88 -0.19 0.65 0.43
N ALA A 89 0.00 -0.06 -0.67
CA ALA A 89 0.63 0.46 -1.86
C ALA A 89 -0.46 0.89 -2.85
N VAL A 90 -0.35 2.11 -3.39
CA VAL A 90 -1.23 2.62 -4.45
C VAL A 90 -0.37 2.90 -5.67
N ARG A 91 -0.73 2.31 -6.82
CA ARG A 91 -0.06 2.50 -8.10
C ARG A 91 -1.01 3.13 -9.10
N LEU A 92 -0.54 4.18 -9.77
CA LEU A 92 -1.31 4.90 -10.77
C LEU A 92 -0.39 5.50 -11.83
N LYS A 93 -0.97 5.89 -12.97
CA LYS A 93 -0.26 6.61 -14.02
C LYS A 93 -0.25 8.10 -13.71
N ALA A 94 0.91 8.74 -13.78
CA ALA A 94 1.07 10.19 -13.73
C ALA A 94 0.76 10.83 -15.10
N ASP A 95 0.47 12.13 -15.10
CA ASP A 95 0.17 12.87 -16.32
C ASP A 95 1.43 13.24 -17.11
N ALA A 96 2.58 13.24 -16.45
CA ALA A 96 3.89 13.48 -17.04
C ALA A 96 4.84 12.33 -16.74
N ASP A 97 5.89 12.20 -17.55
CA ASP A 97 7.03 11.35 -17.22
C ASP A 97 7.84 12.01 -16.10
N LEU A 98 7.95 11.32 -14.97
CA LEU A 98 8.69 11.80 -13.79
C LEU A 98 10.13 11.27 -13.75
N GLY A 99 10.54 10.52 -14.77
CA GLY A 99 11.77 9.73 -14.81
C GLY A 99 11.72 8.56 -13.82
N VAL A 100 12.90 8.12 -13.38
CA VAL A 100 13.02 7.10 -12.34
C VAL A 100 13.51 7.77 -11.06
N PHE A 101 12.87 7.46 -9.94
CA PHE A 101 13.40 7.77 -8.60
C PHE A 101 12.74 6.89 -7.54
N ASP A 102 13.42 6.76 -6.40
CA ASP A 102 12.88 6.15 -5.19
C ASP A 102 13.15 7.05 -4.00
N ALA A 103 12.07 7.54 -3.39
CA ALA A 103 12.08 8.40 -2.22
C ALA A 103 11.47 7.65 -1.03
N SER A 104 12.27 7.38 0.01
CA SER A 104 11.85 6.65 1.21
C SER A 104 12.13 7.46 2.47
N ARG A 105 11.26 7.40 3.48
CA ARG A 105 11.52 8.06 4.79
C ARG A 105 12.67 7.44 5.59
N VAL A 106 13.15 6.26 5.17
CA VAL A 106 14.29 5.58 5.76
C VAL A 106 15.26 5.18 4.64
N GLY A 107 16.54 5.47 4.81
CA GLY A 107 17.57 5.13 3.83
C GLY A 107 18.84 5.97 3.99
N SER A 108 19.71 5.92 2.98
CA SER A 108 21.03 6.57 2.96
C SER A 108 21.26 7.45 1.71
N GLY A 109 20.19 7.89 1.04
CA GLY A 109 20.24 8.72 -0.17
C GLY A 109 20.36 10.23 0.06
N ARG A 110 20.24 11.02 -1.01
CA ARG A 110 20.15 12.48 -0.92
C ARG A 110 18.88 12.86 -0.17
N ARG A 111 18.99 13.67 0.88
CA ARG A 111 17.83 14.10 1.67
C ARG A 111 17.09 15.24 0.99
N ILE A 112 15.78 15.09 0.82
CA ILE A 112 14.85 16.12 0.34
C ILE A 112 13.64 16.11 1.29
N GLY A 113 13.52 17.12 2.15
CA GLY A 113 12.53 17.14 3.22
C GLY A 113 12.64 15.91 4.14
N ALA A 114 11.53 15.19 4.30
CA ALA A 114 11.47 13.95 5.07
C ALA A 114 11.96 12.68 4.34
N PHE A 115 12.37 12.76 3.07
CA PHE A 115 12.74 11.59 2.26
C PHE A 115 14.24 11.52 1.94
N TYR A 116 14.74 10.29 1.91
CA TYR A 116 16.00 9.89 1.30
C TYR A 116 15.71 9.44 -0.13
N VAL A 117 16.34 10.08 -1.10
CA VAL A 117 16.12 9.83 -2.52
C VAL A 117 17.33 9.16 -3.15
N VAL A 118 17.08 8.08 -3.90
CA VAL A 118 18.06 7.30 -4.65
C VAL A 118 17.58 7.01 -6.06
N ASN A 119 18.47 6.47 -6.91
CA ASN A 119 18.16 6.00 -8.27
C ASN A 119 17.44 7.03 -9.14
N THR A 120 17.91 8.28 -9.08
CA THR A 120 17.28 9.43 -9.74
C THR A 120 17.83 9.61 -11.16
N SER A 121 16.98 9.37 -12.16
CA SER A 121 17.19 9.82 -13.56
C SER A 121 16.20 10.90 -14.00
N GLY A 122 15.19 11.19 -13.17
CA GLY A 122 14.21 12.24 -13.41
C GLY A 122 14.75 13.65 -13.17
N PRO A 123 14.06 14.68 -13.72
CA PRO A 123 14.46 16.06 -13.52
C PRO A 123 14.29 16.46 -12.05
N ARG A 124 15.23 17.28 -11.54
CA ARG A 124 15.31 17.65 -10.12
C ARG A 124 14.01 18.23 -9.57
N TRP A 125 13.34 19.09 -10.35
CA TRP A 125 12.07 19.71 -9.96
C TRP A 125 10.96 18.68 -9.72
N ALA A 126 10.90 17.60 -10.52
CA ALA A 126 9.86 16.58 -10.41
C ALA A 126 10.07 15.73 -9.15
N VAL A 127 11.33 15.37 -8.88
CA VAL A 127 11.72 14.62 -7.69
C VAL A 127 11.43 15.43 -6.41
N GLU A 128 11.77 16.73 -6.40
CA GLU A 128 11.50 17.61 -5.26
C GLU A 128 10.00 17.82 -5.03
N ALA A 129 9.23 18.05 -6.10
CA ALA A 129 7.78 18.17 -6.01
C ALA A 129 7.11 16.89 -5.52
N ALA A 130 7.55 15.73 -6.01
CA ALA A 130 7.05 14.43 -5.55
C ALA A 130 7.41 14.14 -4.09
N ALA A 131 8.61 14.48 -3.64
CA ALA A 131 9.00 14.33 -2.24
C ALA A 131 8.12 15.20 -1.32
N LYS A 132 7.89 16.46 -1.69
CA LYS A 132 7.02 17.37 -0.93
C LYS A 132 5.57 16.89 -0.91
N ALA A 133 4.99 16.56 -2.06
CA ALA A 133 3.63 16.05 -2.15
C ALA A 133 3.47 14.73 -1.38
N GLY A 134 4.50 13.88 -1.38
CA GLY A 134 4.51 12.61 -0.65
C GLY A 134 4.53 12.82 0.86
N GLU A 135 5.20 13.87 1.34
CA GLU A 135 5.23 14.25 2.74
C GLU A 135 3.84 14.67 3.21
N GLU A 136 3.20 15.57 2.46
CA GLU A 136 1.85 16.07 2.72
C GLU A 136 0.79 14.95 2.64
N ALA A 137 0.94 14.01 1.71
CA ALA A 137 0.05 12.87 1.57
C ALA A 137 0.23 11.83 2.70
N GLY A 138 1.29 11.93 3.50
CA GLY A 138 1.62 10.97 4.55
C GLY A 138 2.21 9.65 4.02
N ALA A 139 2.79 9.65 2.82
CA ALA A 139 3.44 8.48 2.25
C ALA A 139 4.76 8.19 2.98
N TRP A 140 5.06 6.91 3.20
CA TRP A 140 6.35 6.41 3.67
C TRP A 140 7.37 6.25 2.53
N ARG A 141 6.87 6.00 1.32
CA ARG A 141 7.71 5.83 0.13
C ARG A 141 6.97 6.30 -1.12
N VAL A 142 7.69 6.93 -2.02
CA VAL A 142 7.22 7.38 -3.33
C VAL A 142 8.23 6.89 -4.36
N THR A 143 7.77 6.10 -5.33
CA THR A 143 8.62 5.62 -6.42
C THR A 143 8.00 5.99 -7.76
N ALA A 144 8.83 6.44 -8.69
CA ALA A 144 8.43 6.64 -10.07
C ALA A 144 9.28 5.80 -11.01
N SER A 145 8.66 5.32 -12.09
CA SER A 145 9.32 4.70 -13.22
C SER A 145 8.61 5.17 -14.50
N GLY A 146 9.18 6.17 -15.15
CA GLY A 146 8.55 6.84 -16.27
C GLY A 146 7.29 7.59 -15.82
N GLY A 147 6.18 7.34 -16.52
CA GLY A 147 4.85 7.83 -16.14
C GLY A 147 4.12 6.98 -15.10
N VAL A 148 4.75 5.97 -14.48
CA VAL A 148 4.11 5.14 -13.44
C VAL A 148 4.60 5.57 -12.06
N LEU A 149 3.66 5.83 -11.17
CA LEU A 149 3.90 6.20 -9.79
C LEU A 149 3.39 5.11 -8.84
N GLN A 150 4.12 4.85 -7.77
CA GLN A 150 3.67 4.05 -6.64
C GLN A 150 3.93 4.77 -5.32
N LEU A 151 2.90 4.82 -4.47
CA LEU A 151 2.90 5.41 -3.14
C LEU A 151 2.71 4.32 -2.10
N LEU A 152 3.49 4.34 -1.02
CA LEU A 152 3.36 3.41 0.10
C LEU A 152 2.90 4.14 1.35
N PHE A 153 1.81 3.68 1.97
CA PHE A 153 1.21 4.30 3.16
C PHE A 153 1.27 3.39 4.39
N PRO A 154 1.43 3.95 5.60
CA PRO A 154 1.57 3.22 6.86
C PRO A 154 0.26 2.71 7.48
N HIS A 155 -0.75 2.45 6.66
CA HIS A 155 -2.06 2.01 7.11
C HIS A 155 -2.71 1.12 6.05
N THR A 156 -3.78 0.44 6.42
CA THR A 156 -4.50 -0.51 5.56
C THR A 156 -5.86 0.00 5.08
N ASP A 157 -6.18 1.27 5.36
CA ASP A 157 -7.41 1.91 4.89
C ASP A 157 -7.32 2.23 3.39
N CYS A 158 -8.20 1.61 2.59
CA CYS A 158 -8.24 1.79 1.13
C CYS A 158 -8.67 3.20 0.73
N GLY A 159 -9.79 3.68 1.27
CA GLY A 159 -10.37 4.96 0.87
C GLY A 159 -9.43 6.12 1.17
N ARG A 160 -8.83 6.10 2.37
CA ARG A 160 -7.80 7.08 2.74
C ARG A 160 -6.60 7.04 1.79
N ALA A 161 -6.09 5.84 1.48
CA ALA A 161 -4.92 5.71 0.60
C ALA A 161 -5.21 6.18 -0.83
N VAL A 162 -6.38 5.83 -1.38
CA VAL A 162 -6.82 6.26 -2.72
C VAL A 162 -6.99 7.77 -2.76
N GLN A 163 -7.69 8.36 -1.78
CA GLN A 163 -7.89 9.79 -1.69
C GLN A 163 -6.54 10.54 -1.61
N SER A 164 -5.66 10.13 -0.70
CA SER A 164 -4.31 10.70 -0.58
C SER A 164 -3.51 10.59 -1.88
N ALA A 165 -3.63 9.47 -2.60
CA ALA A 165 -2.92 9.26 -3.86
C ALA A 165 -3.45 10.14 -5.01
N LEU A 166 -4.77 10.35 -5.08
CA LEU A 166 -5.38 11.25 -6.07
C LEU A 166 -4.99 12.72 -5.78
N THR A 167 -5.09 13.16 -4.53
CA THR A 167 -4.63 14.50 -4.12
C THR A 167 -3.13 14.69 -4.33
N PHE A 168 -2.31 13.66 -4.11
CA PHE A 168 -0.89 13.69 -4.45
C PHE A 168 -0.69 13.98 -5.94
N LEU A 169 -1.45 13.31 -6.80
CA LEU A 169 -1.32 13.46 -8.24
C LEU A 169 -1.73 14.86 -8.72
N GLU A 170 -2.80 15.43 -8.16
CA GLU A 170 -3.26 16.79 -8.46
C GLU A 170 -2.22 17.86 -8.15
N LYS A 171 -1.36 17.61 -7.14
CA LYS A 171 -0.28 18.50 -6.73
C LYS A 171 0.99 18.33 -7.53
N LEU A 172 1.12 17.28 -8.34
CA LEU A 172 2.31 17.10 -9.17
C LEU A 172 2.31 18.08 -10.35
N PRO A 173 3.44 18.75 -10.64
CA PRO A 173 3.54 19.61 -11.81
C PRO A 173 3.42 18.78 -13.09
N ARG A 174 2.73 19.32 -14.09
CA ARG A 174 2.60 18.70 -15.42
C ARG A 174 3.82 18.93 -16.33
N GLY A 175 4.80 19.67 -15.85
CA GLY A 175 6.02 20.06 -16.58
C GLY A 175 6.94 20.92 -15.72
N PRO A 176 8.10 21.33 -16.25
CA PRO A 176 9.01 22.22 -15.53
C PRO A 176 8.30 23.54 -15.17
N PRO A 177 8.65 24.17 -14.04
CA PRO A 177 8.13 25.49 -13.71
C PRO A 177 8.43 26.48 -14.85
N ALA A 178 7.46 27.30 -15.23
CA ALA A 178 7.64 28.29 -16.27
C ALA A 178 8.65 29.36 -15.78
N GLY A 179 9.86 29.35 -16.34
CA GLY A 179 10.90 30.35 -16.08
C GLY A 179 12.17 29.81 -15.43
N GLY A 180 12.88 28.92 -16.14
CA GLY A 180 14.28 28.59 -15.87
C GLY A 180 15.21 29.39 -16.78
#